data_AF-A0A929PWQ0-F1
#
_entry.id   AF-A0A929PWQ0-F1
#
_cell.length_a   1.000
_cell.length_b   1.000
_cell.length_c   1.000
_cell.angle_alpha   90.00
_cell.angle_beta   90.00
_cell.angle_gamma   90.00
#
_symmetry.space_group_name_H-M   'P 1'
#
loop_
_entity.id
_entity.type
_entity.pdbx_description
1 polymer ?
#
loop_
_entity_poly.entity_id
_entity_poly.type
_entity_poly.pdbx_seq_one_letter_code
_entity_poly.pdbx_strand_id
1 'polypeptide(L)'
;MGIFNKIFKQDNAGVKVQYFAEAEVALDGSEECNASLRTLCVEQAVAKTTELYLELTFKDNLLHSGRVINEEEEITEGDLWEYINIPGAIGKLSYLPLEPNLVYGFSTDRNGLHQFGGKAPDDLVVPNGQSAVSFQYLGFLSNSDKAFSWLPFTIHLVCPLYLNFELLYLDHSDPFHPVVINTEELARWDTSYNELDADSYIEYDVLRFSTKRKGLTEGGIGHTGIPVWIQNRVIPRCPKTNRTMRFLCQIGNEIDLPVVKSNVIINSDINRILFEKMNFWGDGDLYIFFEPEAKTVCYYIQHT
;
A
#
# COMPACT_ATOMS: atom_id res chain seq x y z
N MET A 1 34.89 -41.95 31.22
CA MET A 1 34.26 -41.69 29.90
C MET A 1 32.77 -41.94 30.05
N GLY A 2 31.82 -41.04 29.82
CA GLY A 2 31.88 -39.64 29.41
C GLY A 2 30.64 -38.92 29.96
N ILE A 3 30.83 -37.67 30.33
CA ILE A 3 29.83 -36.74 30.82
C ILE A 3 29.01 -36.28 29.60
N PHE A 4 27.74 -36.66 29.50
CA PHE A 4 26.81 -36.05 28.55
C PHE A 4 26.21 -34.79 29.19
N ASN A 5 26.94 -33.68 29.06
CA ASN A 5 26.36 -32.35 29.18
C ASN A 5 25.42 -32.15 27.97
N LYS A 6 24.13 -32.40 28.16
CA LYS A 6 23.11 -31.77 27.32
C LYS A 6 23.10 -30.29 27.70
N ILE A 7 23.75 -29.48 26.87
CA ILE A 7 23.57 -28.03 26.84
C ILE A 7 22.09 -27.79 26.58
N PHE A 8 21.35 -27.44 27.62
CA PHE A 8 20.06 -26.78 27.46
C PHE A 8 20.37 -25.47 26.75
N LYS A 9 19.96 -25.34 25.47
CA LYS A 9 19.66 -24.02 24.92
C LYS A 9 18.61 -23.44 25.85
N GLN A 10 18.96 -22.37 26.58
CA GLN A 10 17.98 -21.51 27.19
C GLN A 10 17.13 -20.96 26.04
N ASP A 11 15.95 -21.53 25.84
CA ASP A 11 14.86 -20.80 25.23
C ASP A 11 14.64 -19.58 26.12
N ASN A 12 14.97 -18.38 25.63
CA ASN A 12 14.69 -17.11 26.29
C ASN A 12 13.18 -16.88 26.30
N ALA A 13 12.46 -17.64 27.12
CA ALA A 13 11.04 -17.49 27.36
C ALA A 13 10.79 -16.04 27.81
N GLY A 14 10.19 -15.23 26.93
CA GLY A 14 9.83 -13.84 27.20
C GLY A 14 10.51 -12.78 26.34
N VAL A 15 11.49 -13.12 25.50
CA VAL A 15 12.08 -12.17 24.54
C VAL A 15 11.41 -12.32 23.18
N LYS A 16 10.97 -11.20 22.60
CA LYS A 16 10.32 -11.12 21.29
C LYS A 16 11.01 -10.06 20.45
N VAL A 17 11.25 -10.33 19.17
CA VAL A 17 11.90 -9.38 18.25
C VAL A 17 10.98 -9.12 17.07
N GLN A 18 10.85 -7.86 16.67
CA GLN A 18 10.08 -7.42 15.50
C GLN A 18 10.95 -6.55 14.60
N TYR A 19 10.69 -6.65 13.30
CA TYR A 19 11.39 -5.93 12.24
C TYR A 19 10.41 -5.08 11.46
N PHE A 20 10.80 -3.87 11.09
CA PHE A 20 9.97 -2.91 10.35
C PHE A 20 10.74 -2.35 9.16
N ALA A 21 10.09 -2.29 7.99
CA ALA A 21 10.72 -1.97 6.70
C ALA A 21 11.14 -0.49 6.49
N GLU A 22 10.96 0.34 7.52
CA GLU A 22 11.45 1.72 7.61
C GLU A 22 11.58 2.08 9.10
N ALA A 23 12.17 3.23 9.41
CA ALA A 23 12.36 3.68 10.79
C ALA A 23 11.72 5.02 11.12
N GLU A 24 11.02 5.69 10.19
CA GLU A 24 10.46 7.03 10.42
C GLU A 24 9.18 6.99 11.28
N VAL A 25 9.27 6.55 12.53
CA VAL A 25 8.14 6.45 13.47
C VAL A 25 8.57 6.88 14.88
N ALA A 26 7.85 7.84 15.46
CA ALA A 26 7.99 8.16 16.88
C ALA A 26 7.46 7.00 17.74
N LEU A 27 8.28 6.46 18.63
CA LEU A 27 7.94 5.32 19.49
C LEU A 27 7.24 5.72 20.78
N ASP A 28 6.16 6.49 20.67
CA ASP A 28 5.42 7.04 21.81
C ASP A 28 4.22 6.19 22.26
N GLY A 29 3.91 5.10 21.54
CA GLY A 29 2.77 4.22 21.82
C GLY A 29 1.41 4.81 21.44
N SER A 30 1.40 5.97 20.77
CA SER A 30 0.20 6.59 20.23
C SER A 30 -0.51 5.71 19.20
N GLU A 31 -1.73 6.10 18.86
CA GLU A 31 -2.48 5.46 17.80
C GLU A 31 -1.79 5.52 16.43
N GLU A 32 -1.06 6.60 16.15
CA GLU A 32 -0.26 6.75 14.93
C GLU A 32 0.96 5.84 14.96
N CYS A 33 1.71 5.82 16.07
CA CYS A 33 2.81 4.88 16.28
C CYS A 33 2.36 3.42 16.02
N ASN A 34 1.24 3.02 16.62
CA ASN A 34 0.72 1.66 16.47
C ASN A 34 0.23 1.37 15.04
N ALA A 35 -0.28 2.37 14.31
CA ALA A 35 -0.67 2.23 12.90
C ALA A 35 0.56 2.05 12.00
N SER A 36 1.62 2.84 12.23
CA SER A 36 2.91 2.70 11.55
C SER A 36 3.53 1.32 11.81
N LEU A 37 3.66 0.90 13.07
CA LEU A 37 4.22 -0.42 13.39
C LEU A 37 3.46 -1.56 12.71
N ARG A 38 2.11 -1.52 12.67
CA ARG A 38 1.30 -2.52 11.95
C ARG A 38 1.55 -2.52 10.44
N THR A 39 1.65 -1.33 9.86
CA THR A 39 1.82 -1.16 8.42
C THR A 39 3.20 -1.61 7.97
N LEU A 40 4.22 -1.46 8.83
CA LEU A 40 5.63 -1.62 8.46
C LEU A 40 6.24 -2.95 8.92
N CYS A 41 5.55 -3.68 9.80
CA CYS A 41 6.07 -4.94 10.33
C CYS A 41 6.27 -5.95 9.20
N VAL A 42 7.47 -6.51 9.10
CA VAL A 42 7.89 -7.47 8.07
C VAL A 42 8.75 -8.58 8.65
N GLU A 43 8.99 -9.61 7.85
CA GLU A 43 9.97 -10.65 8.16
C GLU A 43 11.38 -10.05 8.18
N GLN A 44 12.26 -10.55 9.06
CA GLN A 44 13.65 -10.11 9.15
C GLN A 44 14.37 -10.11 7.80
N ALA A 45 14.15 -11.16 7.00
CA ALA A 45 14.78 -11.29 5.70
C ALA A 45 14.37 -10.17 4.73
N VAL A 46 13.15 -9.63 4.86
CA VAL A 46 12.65 -8.53 4.04
C VAL A 46 13.15 -7.18 4.57
N ALA A 47 13.12 -6.95 5.88
CA ALA A 47 13.67 -5.72 6.48
C ALA A 47 15.12 -5.49 6.07
N LYS A 48 15.94 -6.56 6.00
CA LYS A 48 17.34 -6.47 5.57
C LYS A 48 17.54 -6.20 4.07
N THR A 49 16.47 -6.09 3.29
CA THR A 49 16.54 -5.66 1.88
C THR A 49 16.26 -4.18 1.69
N THR A 50 15.86 -3.47 2.76
CA THR A 50 15.60 -2.03 2.71
C THR A 50 16.86 -1.26 3.10
N GLU A 51 16.97 -0.02 2.61
CA GLU A 51 18.06 0.88 2.99
C GLU A 51 17.98 1.23 4.47
N LEU A 52 16.78 1.48 5.01
CA LEU A 52 16.55 1.81 6.41
C LEU A 52 15.56 0.83 7.02
N TYR A 53 15.87 0.25 8.19
CA TYR A 53 14.93 -0.57 8.94
C TYR A 53 15.07 -0.41 10.46
N LEU A 54 13.98 -0.74 11.17
CA LEU A 54 13.92 -0.71 12.63
C LEU A 54 13.81 -2.14 13.17
N GLU A 55 14.66 -2.47 14.14
CA GLU A 55 14.60 -3.70 14.92
C GLU A 55 14.22 -3.35 16.36
N LEU A 56 13.14 -3.94 16.89
CA LEU A 56 12.69 -3.74 18.26
C LEU A 56 12.71 -5.07 19.02
N THR A 57 13.35 -5.09 20.18
CA THR A 57 13.39 -6.22 21.09
C THR A 57 12.55 -5.91 22.32
N PHE A 58 11.59 -6.78 22.61
CA PHE A 58 10.69 -6.69 23.75
C PHE A 58 11.01 -7.78 24.76
N LYS A 59 10.94 -7.43 26.05
CA LYS A 59 11.05 -8.34 27.18
C LYS A 59 9.92 -8.03 28.16
N ASP A 60 9.25 -9.07 28.66
CA ASP A 60 8.12 -8.91 29.59
C ASP A 60 7.00 -8.00 29.02
N ASN A 61 6.80 -8.06 27.69
CA ASN A 61 5.87 -7.25 26.90
C ASN A 61 6.14 -5.73 26.87
N LEU A 62 7.34 -5.29 27.26
CA LEU A 62 7.77 -3.89 27.13
C LEU A 62 9.03 -3.81 26.27
N LEU A 63 9.22 -2.68 25.59
CA LEU A 63 10.42 -2.44 24.80
C LEU A 63 11.66 -2.51 25.71
N HIS A 64 12.59 -3.38 25.35
CA HIS A 64 13.84 -3.59 26.06
C HIS A 64 15.01 -2.89 25.38
N SER A 65 15.08 -2.99 24.05
CA SER A 65 16.06 -2.31 23.21
C SER A 65 15.51 -2.13 21.79
N GLY A 66 16.07 -1.19 21.05
CA GLY A 66 15.78 -0.98 19.64
C GLY A 66 17.04 -0.58 18.88
N ARG A 67 17.07 -0.85 17.58
CA ARG A 67 18.18 -0.51 16.68
C ARG A 67 17.61 0.06 15.39
N VAL A 68 18.17 1.16 14.92
CA VAL A 68 17.88 1.73 13.61
C VAL A 68 19.07 1.42 12.73
N ILE A 69 18.85 0.73 11.62
CA ILE A 69 19.94 0.25 10.76
C ILE A 69 19.76 0.86 9.38
N ASN A 70 20.80 1.53 8.88
CA ASN A 70 20.89 2.08 7.55
C ASN A 70 21.99 1.35 6.77
N GLU A 71 21.59 0.60 5.74
CA GLU A 71 22.35 -0.37 4.95
C GLU A 71 23.00 -1.44 5.83
N GLU A 72 24.11 -1.10 6.48
CA GLU A 72 24.87 -1.96 7.40
C GLU A 72 25.27 -1.25 8.70
N GLU A 73 25.02 0.06 8.82
CA GLU A 73 25.42 0.87 9.97
C GLU A 73 24.25 1.11 10.91
N GLU A 74 24.53 1.04 12.21
CA GLU A 74 23.53 1.37 13.23
C GLU A 74 23.54 2.89 13.47
N ILE A 75 22.38 3.52 13.28
CA ILE A 75 22.17 4.93 13.60
C ILE A 75 21.93 5.05 15.10
N THR A 76 22.74 5.87 15.78
CA THR A 76 22.64 6.11 17.23
C THR A 76 22.54 7.60 17.60
N GLU A 77 22.52 8.51 16.61
CA GLU A 77 22.44 9.96 16.80
C GLU A 77 21.81 10.66 15.58
N GLY A 78 21.52 11.95 15.70
CA GLY A 78 20.93 12.79 14.64
C GLY A 78 19.39 12.86 14.67
N ASP A 79 18.82 13.68 13.80
CA ASP A 79 17.40 14.06 13.81
C ASP A 79 16.46 12.84 13.75
N LEU A 80 16.77 11.84 12.91
CA LEU A 80 15.99 10.61 12.81
C LEU A 80 16.01 9.82 14.13
N TRP A 81 17.18 9.68 14.74
CA TRP A 81 17.32 8.97 16.02
C TRP A 81 16.55 9.69 17.14
N GLU A 82 16.66 11.01 17.20
CA GLU A 82 15.93 11.85 18.16
C GLU A 82 14.42 11.77 17.97
N TYR A 83 13.95 11.76 16.71
CA TYR A 83 12.54 11.63 16.36
C TYR A 83 11.95 10.28 16.78
N ILE A 84 12.66 9.17 16.50
CA ILE A 84 12.21 7.81 16.85
C ILE A 84 12.16 7.65 18.38
N ASN A 85 13.15 8.23 19.08
CA ASN A 85 13.24 8.28 20.53
C ASN A 85 13.19 6.89 21.21
N ILE A 86 13.99 5.93 20.72
CA ILE A 86 14.14 4.61 21.33
C ILE A 86 14.45 4.70 22.84
N PRO A 87 15.40 5.53 23.33
CA PRO A 87 15.70 5.64 24.76
C PRO A 87 14.47 6.05 25.60
N GLY A 88 13.64 6.96 25.08
CA GLY A 88 12.42 7.40 25.74
C GLY A 88 11.33 6.34 25.81
N ALA A 89 11.33 5.40 24.86
CA ALA A 89 10.35 4.33 24.70
C ALA A 89 10.68 3.05 25.52
N ILE A 90 11.95 2.83 25.87
CA ILE A 90 12.38 1.66 26.67
C ILE A 90 11.60 1.60 27.99
N GLY A 91 11.04 0.42 28.29
CA GLY A 91 10.21 0.17 29.46
C GLY A 91 8.81 0.79 29.42
N LYS A 92 8.43 1.47 28.32
CA LYS A 92 7.13 2.15 28.18
C LYS A 92 6.32 1.63 26.98
N LEU A 93 6.95 1.48 25.82
CA LEU A 93 6.28 0.98 24.63
C LEU A 93 5.89 -0.48 24.83
N SER A 94 4.60 -0.78 24.71
CA SER A 94 4.06 -2.12 24.88
C SER A 94 4.26 -2.97 23.62
N TYR A 95 4.52 -4.26 23.81
CA TYR A 95 4.58 -5.23 22.72
C TYR A 95 3.20 -5.37 22.05
N LEU A 96 3.18 -5.21 20.73
CA LEU A 96 2.02 -5.54 19.90
C LEU A 96 2.24 -6.91 19.23
N PRO A 97 1.30 -7.86 19.33
CA PRO A 97 1.39 -9.14 18.62
C PRO A 97 1.07 -8.95 17.13
N LEU A 98 2.05 -8.45 16.37
CA LEU A 98 1.92 -8.18 14.94
C LEU A 98 2.32 -9.40 14.13
N GLU A 99 1.47 -9.75 13.16
CA GLU A 99 1.83 -10.67 12.08
C GLU A 99 2.59 -9.90 11.00
N PRO A 100 3.79 -10.36 10.59
CA PRO A 100 4.55 -9.70 9.52
C PRO A 100 3.76 -9.61 8.22
N ASN A 101 3.79 -8.44 7.58
CA ASN A 101 3.30 -8.30 6.22
C ASN A 101 4.24 -9.03 5.26
N LEU A 102 3.66 -9.90 4.44
CA LEU A 102 4.39 -10.66 3.44
C LEU A 102 4.48 -9.83 2.16
N VAL A 103 5.70 -9.52 1.72
CA VAL A 103 5.91 -8.74 0.50
C VAL A 103 5.85 -9.64 -0.73
N TYR A 104 5.07 -9.20 -1.72
CA TYR A 104 4.96 -9.83 -3.02
C TYR A 104 5.10 -8.79 -4.13
N GLY A 105 5.82 -9.15 -5.20
CA GLY A 105 5.88 -8.36 -6.42
C GLY A 105 4.98 -8.90 -7.50
N PHE A 106 4.61 -8.00 -8.41
CA PHE A 106 3.81 -8.33 -9.57
C PHE A 106 4.72 -8.57 -10.76
N SER A 107 4.51 -9.70 -11.43
CA SER A 107 5.23 -10.05 -12.65
C SER A 107 4.22 -10.40 -13.73
N THR A 108 4.44 -9.85 -14.93
CA THR A 108 3.58 -10.13 -16.09
C THR A 108 3.48 -11.63 -16.33
N ASP A 109 2.24 -12.10 -16.48
CA ASP A 109 1.93 -13.52 -16.66
C ASP A 109 0.59 -13.64 -17.38
N ARG A 110 0.60 -14.19 -18.59
CA ARG A 110 -0.62 -14.34 -19.42
C ARG A 110 -1.68 -15.23 -18.78
N ASN A 111 -1.27 -16.11 -17.86
CA ASN A 111 -2.15 -16.99 -17.09
C ASN A 111 -2.32 -16.51 -15.64
N GLY A 112 -1.88 -15.29 -15.33
CA GLY A 112 -1.99 -14.70 -14.02
C GLY A 112 -3.42 -14.56 -13.54
N LEU A 113 -3.60 -14.67 -12.22
CA LEU A 113 -4.91 -14.58 -11.55
C LEU A 113 -5.40 -13.14 -11.38
N HIS A 114 -4.54 -12.16 -11.70
CA HIS A 114 -4.83 -10.74 -11.57
C HIS A 114 -4.79 -10.06 -12.93
N GLN A 115 -5.42 -8.89 -13.01
CA GLN A 115 -5.44 -8.11 -14.23
C GLN A 115 -5.36 -6.62 -13.91
N PHE A 116 -4.58 -5.90 -14.70
CA PHE A 116 -4.71 -4.47 -14.88
C PHE A 116 -5.27 -4.15 -16.27
N GLY A 117 -6.04 -3.06 -16.34
CA GLY A 117 -6.75 -2.62 -17.53
C GLY A 117 -7.78 -3.64 -18.04
N GLY A 118 -8.06 -3.57 -19.33
CA GLY A 118 -9.14 -4.28 -19.99
C GLY A 118 -10.52 -3.65 -19.77
N LYS A 119 -11.52 -4.22 -20.44
CA LYS A 119 -12.91 -3.81 -20.29
C LYS A 119 -13.43 -4.20 -18.89
N ALA A 120 -14.14 -3.28 -18.24
CA ALA A 120 -14.92 -3.58 -17.04
C ALA A 120 -15.94 -4.72 -17.30
N PRO A 121 -16.22 -5.58 -16.32
CA PRO A 121 -17.36 -6.50 -16.39
C PRO A 121 -18.66 -5.75 -16.70
N ASP A 122 -19.55 -6.36 -17.48
CA ASP A 122 -20.81 -5.71 -17.91
C ASP A 122 -21.77 -5.42 -16.73
N ASP A 123 -21.59 -6.11 -15.61
CA ASP A 123 -22.34 -5.97 -14.37
C ASP A 123 -21.64 -5.06 -13.33
N LEU A 124 -20.41 -4.62 -13.58
CA LEU A 124 -19.72 -3.66 -12.71
C LEU A 124 -20.25 -2.25 -12.96
N VAL A 125 -20.91 -1.68 -11.96
CA VAL A 125 -21.34 -0.28 -11.97
C VAL A 125 -20.22 0.58 -11.40
N VAL A 126 -19.52 1.27 -12.28
CA VAL A 126 -18.50 2.25 -11.91
C VAL A 126 -19.20 3.47 -11.29
N PRO A 127 -18.67 4.04 -10.17
CA PRO A 127 -19.27 5.22 -9.54
C PRO A 127 -19.40 6.36 -10.55
N ASN A 128 -20.58 6.95 -10.62
CA ASN A 128 -20.84 8.13 -11.43
C ASN A 128 -21.51 9.23 -10.58
N GLY A 129 -21.19 10.49 -10.87
CA GLY A 129 -21.79 11.66 -10.23
C GLY A 129 -20.84 12.47 -9.34
N GLN A 130 -21.01 13.80 -9.42
CA GLN A 130 -20.33 14.86 -8.65
C GLN A 130 -18.80 15.03 -8.85
N SER A 131 -18.10 14.03 -9.36
CA SER A 131 -16.68 14.18 -9.73
C SER A 131 -16.50 15.08 -10.95
N ALA A 132 -15.43 15.88 -10.96
CA ALA A 132 -15.02 16.67 -12.13
C ALA A 132 -14.56 15.80 -13.30
N VAL A 133 -14.09 14.58 -13.02
CA VAL A 133 -13.65 13.61 -14.04
C VAL A 133 -14.24 12.22 -13.79
N SER A 134 -14.38 11.45 -14.85
CA SER A 134 -14.86 10.07 -14.80
C SER A 134 -13.97 9.14 -13.96
N PHE A 135 -14.59 8.19 -13.26
CA PHE A 135 -13.89 7.04 -12.69
C PHE A 135 -13.47 6.07 -13.81
N GLN A 136 -12.23 5.57 -13.75
CA GLN A 136 -11.73 4.57 -14.69
C GLN A 136 -11.64 3.20 -14.03
N TYR A 137 -11.88 2.15 -14.82
CA TYR A 137 -11.65 0.78 -14.40
C TYR A 137 -10.16 0.43 -14.56
N LEU A 138 -9.53 0.00 -13.49
CA LEU A 138 -8.09 -0.28 -13.45
C LEU A 138 -7.77 -1.77 -13.53
N GLY A 139 -8.76 -2.65 -13.41
CA GLY A 139 -8.58 -4.10 -13.38
C GLY A 139 -9.09 -4.74 -12.08
N PHE A 140 -8.55 -5.89 -11.71
CA PHE A 140 -8.97 -6.63 -10.51
C PHE A 140 -7.84 -7.41 -9.84
N LEU A 141 -8.00 -7.62 -8.53
CA LEU A 141 -7.14 -8.50 -7.74
C LEU A 141 -7.96 -9.69 -7.22
N SER A 142 -7.61 -10.90 -7.64
CA SER A 142 -8.27 -12.13 -7.19
C SER A 142 -7.84 -12.53 -5.79
N ASN A 143 -8.80 -12.82 -4.92
CA ASN A 143 -8.54 -13.37 -3.58
C ASN A 143 -8.20 -14.88 -3.59
N SER A 144 -8.14 -15.50 -4.77
CA SER A 144 -7.65 -16.88 -4.92
C SER A 144 -6.12 -16.98 -4.90
N ASP A 145 -5.40 -15.86 -5.10
CA ASP A 145 -3.95 -15.79 -4.94
C ASP A 145 -3.60 -15.67 -3.44
N LYS A 146 -2.52 -16.34 -3.01
CA LYS A 146 -2.04 -16.31 -1.63
C LYS A 146 -1.77 -14.88 -1.12
N ALA A 147 -1.24 -14.00 -1.96
CA ALA A 147 -0.94 -12.60 -1.59
C ALA A 147 -2.19 -11.81 -1.18
N PHE A 148 -3.35 -12.19 -1.73
CA PHE A 148 -4.63 -11.50 -1.53
C PHE A 148 -5.70 -12.39 -0.88
N SER A 149 -5.31 -13.56 -0.37
CA SER A 149 -6.21 -14.53 0.27
C SER A 149 -6.92 -14.00 1.53
N TRP A 150 -6.45 -12.87 2.06
CA TRP A 150 -7.08 -12.15 3.17
C TRP A 150 -8.23 -11.24 2.72
N LEU A 151 -8.42 -11.01 1.42
CA LEU A 151 -9.55 -10.28 0.90
C LEU A 151 -10.83 -11.15 0.94
N PRO A 152 -11.98 -10.56 1.30
CA PRO A 152 -13.25 -11.27 1.35
C PRO A 152 -13.78 -11.70 -0.04
N PHE A 153 -13.30 -11.09 -1.13
CA PHE A 153 -13.70 -11.35 -2.51
C PHE A 153 -12.65 -10.83 -3.50
N THR A 154 -12.77 -11.19 -4.78
CA THR A 154 -12.05 -10.54 -5.88
C THR A 154 -12.47 -9.07 -5.96
N ILE A 155 -11.50 -8.17 -5.80
CA ILE A 155 -11.75 -6.74 -5.79
C ILE A 155 -11.53 -6.16 -7.19
N HIS A 156 -12.55 -5.49 -7.72
CA HIS A 156 -12.45 -4.65 -8.91
C HIS A 156 -11.98 -3.26 -8.51
N LEU A 157 -10.98 -2.74 -9.21
CA LEU A 157 -10.37 -1.44 -8.91
C LEU A 157 -10.99 -0.38 -9.81
N VAL A 158 -11.56 0.66 -9.22
CA VAL A 158 -12.13 1.82 -9.92
C VAL A 158 -11.64 3.10 -9.27
N CYS A 159 -11.08 4.02 -10.05
CA CYS A 159 -10.47 5.24 -9.52
C CYS A 159 -10.52 6.38 -10.55
N PRO A 160 -10.83 7.62 -10.17
CA PRO A 160 -10.73 8.79 -11.03
C PRO A 160 -9.27 9.27 -11.04
N LEU A 161 -8.40 8.58 -11.81
CA LEU A 161 -6.93 8.77 -11.79
C LEU A 161 -6.46 10.22 -12.00
N TYR A 162 -7.27 11.03 -12.66
CA TYR A 162 -6.93 12.39 -13.05
C TYR A 162 -7.61 13.46 -12.19
N LEU A 163 -8.19 13.06 -11.05
CA LEU A 163 -8.79 13.96 -10.07
C LEU A 163 -7.75 14.31 -8.99
N ASN A 164 -7.74 15.56 -8.53
CA ASN A 164 -6.84 16.04 -7.47
C ASN A 164 -7.37 15.67 -6.07
N PHE A 165 -7.55 14.37 -5.81
CA PHE A 165 -8.04 13.88 -4.51
C PHE A 165 -6.90 13.67 -3.50
N GLU A 166 -7.19 13.90 -2.23
CA GLU A 166 -6.27 13.54 -1.13
C GLU A 166 -6.44 12.08 -0.74
N LEU A 167 -7.63 11.68 -0.27
CA LEU A 167 -7.95 10.29 0.06
C LEU A 167 -9.35 9.98 -0.45
N LEU A 168 -9.46 9.07 -1.41
CA LEU A 168 -10.75 8.65 -1.98
C LEU A 168 -11.18 7.33 -1.37
N TYR A 169 -12.35 7.30 -0.75
CA TYR A 169 -12.89 6.11 -0.10
C TYR A 169 -14.06 5.52 -0.87
N LEU A 170 -13.98 4.23 -1.19
CA LEU A 170 -15.07 3.46 -1.81
C LEU A 170 -15.57 2.35 -0.90
N ASP A 171 -16.88 2.23 -0.79
CA ASP A 171 -17.57 1.11 -0.18
C ASP A 171 -17.77 0.00 -1.19
N HIS A 172 -17.12 -1.15 -0.99
CA HIS A 172 -17.29 -2.40 -1.74
C HIS A 172 -18.14 -3.42 -0.97
N SER A 173 -19.10 -2.98 -0.16
CA SER A 173 -20.06 -3.90 0.47
C SER A 173 -20.77 -4.77 -0.58
N ASP A 174 -21.06 -4.19 -1.74
CA ASP A 174 -21.33 -4.88 -3.00
C ASP A 174 -20.08 -4.78 -3.92
N PRO A 175 -19.39 -5.90 -4.23
CA PRO A 175 -18.17 -5.89 -5.03
C PRO A 175 -18.34 -5.37 -6.46
N PHE A 176 -19.56 -5.41 -7.01
CA PHE A 176 -19.89 -4.98 -8.37
C PHE A 176 -20.57 -3.60 -8.41
N HIS A 177 -20.84 -2.99 -7.25
CA HIS A 177 -21.45 -1.67 -7.16
C HIS A 177 -20.72 -0.83 -6.10
N PRO A 178 -19.42 -0.51 -6.30
CA PRO A 178 -18.70 0.36 -5.40
C PRO A 178 -19.37 1.75 -5.30
N VAL A 179 -19.41 2.31 -4.08
CA VAL A 179 -20.02 3.61 -3.81
C VAL A 179 -19.03 4.53 -3.13
N VAL A 180 -18.93 5.78 -3.57
CA VAL A 180 -18.08 6.79 -2.93
C VAL A 180 -18.62 7.13 -1.54
N ILE A 181 -17.76 7.08 -0.53
CA ILE A 181 -18.13 7.40 0.86
C ILE A 181 -18.06 8.91 1.11
N ASN A 182 -16.99 9.57 0.67
CA ASN A 182 -16.75 11.00 0.89
C ASN A 182 -17.23 11.87 -0.27
N THR A 183 -18.53 11.80 -0.57
CA THR A 183 -19.15 12.50 -1.72
C THR A 183 -19.04 14.03 -1.64
N GLU A 184 -19.05 14.61 -0.43
CA GLU A 184 -18.91 16.06 -0.26
C GLU A 184 -17.51 16.58 -0.64
N GLU A 185 -16.47 15.77 -0.42
CA GLU A 185 -15.10 16.08 -0.82
C GLU A 185 -14.92 15.86 -2.32
N LEU A 186 -15.48 14.76 -2.85
CA LEU A 186 -15.51 14.47 -4.28
C LEU A 186 -16.05 15.65 -5.10
N ALA A 187 -17.13 16.28 -4.64
CA ALA A 187 -17.75 17.43 -5.30
C ALA A 187 -16.89 18.72 -5.28
N ARG A 188 -15.83 18.77 -4.47
CA ARG A 188 -14.94 19.93 -4.32
C ARG A 188 -13.60 19.74 -5.02
N TRP A 189 -13.16 18.50 -5.23
CA TRP A 189 -11.92 18.22 -5.94
C TRP A 189 -12.03 18.60 -7.40
N ASP A 190 -10.96 19.20 -7.91
CA ASP A 190 -10.83 19.60 -9.30
C ASP A 190 -9.88 18.67 -10.07
N THR A 191 -9.61 19.03 -11.32
CA THR A 191 -8.66 18.35 -12.19
C THR A 191 -7.72 19.39 -12.78
N SER A 192 -6.45 19.01 -12.93
CA SER A 192 -5.45 19.81 -13.65
C SER A 192 -5.58 19.68 -15.18
N TYR A 193 -6.50 18.84 -15.66
CA TYR A 193 -6.65 18.47 -17.07
C TYR A 193 -7.96 18.99 -17.65
N ASN A 194 -7.86 19.97 -18.55
CA ASN A 194 -9.03 20.59 -19.20
C ASN A 194 -9.66 19.70 -20.27
N GLU A 195 -8.95 18.66 -20.73
CA GLU A 195 -9.44 17.70 -21.72
C GLU A 195 -10.38 16.64 -21.14
N LEU A 196 -10.49 16.58 -19.81
CA LEU A 196 -11.29 15.59 -19.10
C LEU A 196 -12.55 16.22 -18.49
N ASP A 197 -13.59 15.41 -18.45
CA ASP A 197 -14.86 15.70 -17.79
C ASP A 197 -15.46 14.41 -17.19
N ALA A 198 -16.64 14.52 -16.60
CA ALA A 198 -17.34 13.41 -15.98
C ALA A 198 -17.80 12.32 -16.98
N ASP A 199 -17.86 12.64 -18.28
CA ASP A 199 -18.28 11.73 -19.37
C ASP A 199 -17.07 11.13 -20.12
N SER A 200 -15.86 11.48 -19.70
CA SER A 200 -14.62 10.95 -20.26
C SER A 200 -14.54 9.44 -20.05
N TYR A 201 -13.93 8.75 -21.01
CA TYR A 201 -13.83 7.31 -21.03
C TYR A 201 -12.45 6.94 -21.54
N ILE A 202 -11.74 6.12 -20.77
CA ILE A 202 -10.44 5.58 -21.13
C ILE A 202 -10.43 4.09 -20.82
N GLU A 203 -10.13 3.28 -21.83
CA GLU A 203 -9.93 1.84 -21.71
C GLU A 203 -8.47 1.52 -21.99
N TYR A 204 -7.84 0.82 -21.06
CA TYR A 204 -6.46 0.38 -21.16
C TYR A 204 -6.37 -1.04 -21.70
N ASP A 205 -5.25 -1.40 -22.31
CA ASP A 205 -4.95 -2.76 -22.74
C ASP A 205 -4.98 -3.73 -21.53
N VAL A 206 -5.08 -5.03 -21.82
CA VAL A 206 -5.13 -6.06 -20.79
C VAL A 206 -3.72 -6.51 -20.42
N LEU A 207 -3.34 -6.32 -19.16
CA LEU A 207 -2.15 -6.91 -18.59
C LEU A 207 -2.55 -7.87 -17.48
N ARG A 208 -2.23 -9.15 -17.65
CA ARG A 208 -2.35 -10.15 -16.58
C ARG A 208 -1.04 -10.36 -15.84
N PHE A 209 -1.13 -10.66 -14.56
CA PHE A 209 0.04 -10.85 -13.72
C PHE A 209 -0.18 -11.87 -12.61
N SER A 210 0.94 -12.42 -12.14
CA SER A 210 1.04 -13.32 -11.00
C SER A 210 1.87 -12.66 -9.90
N THR A 211 1.66 -13.08 -8.65
CA THR A 211 2.45 -12.59 -7.52
C THR A 211 3.57 -13.56 -7.15
N LYS A 212 4.70 -13.02 -6.68
CA LYS A 212 5.81 -13.81 -6.13
C LYS A 212 6.40 -13.13 -4.90
N ARG A 213 6.79 -13.92 -3.91
CA ARG A 213 7.54 -13.42 -2.74
C ARG A 213 8.86 -12.79 -3.21
N LYS A 214 9.17 -11.61 -2.71
CA LYS A 214 10.40 -10.86 -3.01
C LYS A 214 10.80 -9.94 -1.85
N GLY A 215 12.00 -9.36 -1.93
CA GLY A 215 12.40 -8.20 -1.12
C GLY A 215 11.66 -6.92 -1.55
N LEU A 216 11.81 -5.82 -0.80
CA LEU A 216 11.09 -4.58 -1.07
C LEU A 216 11.67 -3.79 -2.27
N THR A 217 12.98 -3.86 -2.46
CA THR A 217 13.75 -3.11 -3.47
C THR A 217 13.78 -3.75 -4.87
N GLU A 218 13.19 -4.93 -5.01
CA GLU A 218 13.06 -5.59 -6.30
C GLU A 218 11.94 -4.87 -7.08
N GLY A 219 12.25 -4.28 -8.25
CA GLY A 219 11.26 -3.54 -9.07
C GLY A 219 10.12 -4.39 -9.65
N GLY A 220 9.34 -3.81 -10.55
CA GLY A 220 8.27 -4.50 -11.29
C GLY A 220 7.04 -3.62 -11.48
N ILE A 221 5.99 -4.16 -12.10
CA ILE A 221 4.77 -3.41 -12.44
C ILE A 221 3.88 -3.05 -11.22
N GLY A 222 4.41 -3.20 -10.00
CA GLY A 222 3.69 -3.03 -8.74
C GLY A 222 4.04 -4.09 -7.68
N HIS A 223 3.52 -3.89 -6.47
CA HIS A 223 3.75 -4.78 -5.33
C HIS A 223 2.67 -4.67 -4.25
N THR A 224 2.71 -5.59 -3.28
CA THR A 224 1.88 -5.60 -2.06
C THR A 224 2.72 -5.99 -0.84
N GLY A 225 2.19 -5.77 0.36
CA GLY A 225 2.81 -6.08 1.65
C GLY A 225 3.08 -4.80 2.45
N ILE A 226 3.93 -3.92 1.92
CA ILE A 226 4.34 -2.65 2.55
C ILE A 226 4.34 -1.55 1.48
N PRO A 227 3.83 -0.34 1.76
CA PRO A 227 3.95 0.80 0.85
C PRO A 227 5.38 1.36 0.81
N VAL A 228 5.83 1.82 -0.35
CA VAL A 228 7.07 2.57 -0.54
C VAL A 228 6.71 4.01 -0.87
N TRP A 229 6.92 4.93 0.08
CA TRP A 229 6.48 6.33 -0.04
C TRP A 229 7.42 7.16 -0.90
N ILE A 230 6.87 8.03 -1.75
CA ILE A 230 7.62 9.05 -2.49
C ILE A 230 7.76 10.32 -1.64
N GLN A 231 6.69 10.68 -0.92
CA GLN A 231 6.59 11.89 -0.11
C GLN A 231 6.27 11.52 1.36
N ASN A 232 5.50 12.35 2.05
CA ASN A 232 5.07 12.09 3.42
C ASN A 232 4.19 10.85 3.50
N ARG A 233 4.46 9.99 4.48
CA ARG A 233 3.64 8.80 4.75
C ARG A 233 2.20 9.17 5.11
N VAL A 234 1.24 8.47 4.49
CA VAL A 234 -0.18 8.56 4.85
C VAL A 234 -0.75 7.18 5.11
N ILE A 235 -1.04 6.85 6.37
CA ILE A 235 -1.67 5.57 6.74
C ILE A 235 -3.17 5.81 6.99
N PRO A 236 -4.05 5.45 6.04
CA PRO A 236 -5.46 5.80 6.15
C PRO A 236 -6.17 4.98 7.23
N ARG A 237 -7.21 5.59 7.78
CA ARG A 237 -8.19 4.93 8.66
C ARG A 237 -9.49 4.77 7.92
N CYS A 238 -10.12 3.61 8.10
CA CYS A 238 -11.42 3.37 7.51
C CYS A 238 -12.45 4.35 8.12
N PRO A 239 -13.17 5.13 7.30
CA PRO A 239 -14.14 6.10 7.82
C PRO A 239 -15.33 5.45 8.54
N LYS A 240 -15.59 4.15 8.30
CA LYS A 240 -16.69 3.42 8.92
C LYS A 240 -16.33 2.81 10.28
N THR A 241 -15.09 2.36 10.46
CA THR A 241 -14.67 1.59 11.65
C THR A 241 -13.59 2.29 12.46
N ASN A 242 -13.00 3.37 11.93
CA ASN A 242 -11.86 4.09 12.47
C ASN A 242 -10.59 3.21 12.65
N ARG A 243 -10.57 2.00 12.09
CA ARG A 243 -9.42 1.10 12.12
C ARG A 243 -8.42 1.48 11.04
N THR A 244 -7.13 1.29 11.33
CA THR A 244 -6.07 1.35 10.33
C THR A 244 -6.39 0.42 9.17
N MET A 245 -6.35 0.95 7.95
CA MET A 245 -6.57 0.15 6.75
C MET A 245 -5.29 -0.60 6.38
N ARG A 246 -5.42 -1.80 5.83
CA ARG A 246 -4.27 -2.60 5.40
C ARG A 246 -3.84 -2.19 4.00
N PHE A 247 -2.55 -2.05 3.79
CA PHE A 247 -2.01 -1.81 2.45
C PHE A 247 -2.37 -2.97 1.51
N LEU A 248 -3.07 -2.65 0.42
CA LEU A 248 -3.50 -3.60 -0.60
C LEU A 248 -2.44 -3.74 -1.68
N CYS A 249 -2.06 -2.65 -2.34
CA CYS A 249 -0.97 -2.63 -3.30
C CYS A 249 -0.57 -1.21 -3.69
N GLN A 250 0.60 -1.10 -4.31
CA GLN A 250 1.10 0.09 -4.99
C GLN A 250 1.41 -0.24 -6.43
N ILE A 251 1.05 0.69 -7.32
CA ILE A 251 1.22 0.58 -8.76
C ILE A 251 1.83 1.91 -9.24
N GLY A 252 2.96 1.81 -9.92
CA GLY A 252 3.68 2.95 -10.50
C GLY A 252 3.78 2.86 -12.02
N ASN A 253 4.63 3.69 -12.60
CA ASN A 253 4.69 3.89 -14.06
C ASN A 253 5.36 2.76 -14.83
N GLU A 254 5.97 1.81 -14.13
CA GLU A 254 6.60 0.62 -14.71
C GLU A 254 5.59 -0.35 -15.32
N ILE A 255 4.29 -0.17 -15.05
CA ILE A 255 3.21 -0.98 -15.62
C ILE A 255 3.12 -0.85 -17.16
N ASP A 256 3.52 0.30 -17.71
CA ASP A 256 3.51 0.63 -19.15
C ASP A 256 2.30 0.08 -19.91
N LEU A 257 1.09 0.48 -19.50
CA LEU A 257 -0.16 -0.08 -20.01
C LEU A 257 -0.88 0.87 -20.99
N PRO A 258 -0.87 0.63 -22.31
CA PRO A 258 -1.39 1.58 -23.30
C PRO A 258 -2.92 1.75 -23.25
N VAL A 259 -3.40 2.88 -23.73
CA VAL A 259 -4.83 3.11 -24.00
C VAL A 259 -5.23 2.47 -25.33
N VAL A 260 -6.29 1.66 -25.32
CA VAL A 260 -6.82 0.99 -26.51
C VAL A 260 -8.09 1.65 -27.06
N LYS A 261 -8.82 2.40 -26.22
CA LYS A 261 -10.03 3.12 -26.61
C LYS A 261 -10.24 4.32 -25.68
N SER A 262 -10.56 5.47 -26.26
CA SER A 262 -10.87 6.68 -25.50
C SER A 262 -11.79 7.60 -26.29
N ASN A 263 -12.60 8.41 -25.60
CA ASN A 263 -13.34 9.54 -26.18
C ASN A 263 -12.67 10.90 -25.87
N VAL A 264 -11.56 10.90 -25.12
CA VAL A 264 -10.81 12.10 -24.73
C VAL A 264 -10.08 12.66 -25.94
N ILE A 265 -10.26 13.96 -26.21
CA ILE A 265 -9.61 14.67 -27.32
C ILE A 265 -8.41 15.44 -26.78
N ILE A 266 -7.21 14.96 -27.10
CA ILE A 266 -5.96 15.54 -26.60
C ILE A 266 -5.45 16.62 -27.57
N ASN A 267 -5.45 17.87 -27.12
CA ASN A 267 -5.03 19.02 -27.92
C ASN A 267 -3.59 19.47 -27.65
N SER A 268 -2.93 18.93 -26.62
CA SER A 268 -1.57 19.26 -26.21
C SER A 268 -0.63 18.07 -26.39
N ASP A 269 0.52 18.27 -27.02
CA ASP A 269 1.56 17.24 -27.18
C ASP A 269 2.12 16.76 -25.82
N ILE A 270 2.13 17.63 -24.80
CA ILE A 270 2.57 17.27 -23.44
C ILE A 270 1.55 16.32 -22.80
N ASN A 271 0.26 16.65 -22.90
CA ASN A 271 -0.80 15.82 -22.32
C ASN A 271 -0.96 14.49 -23.06
N ARG A 272 -0.54 14.41 -24.32
CA ARG A 272 -0.57 13.17 -25.09
C ARG A 272 0.20 12.05 -24.39
N ILE A 273 1.37 12.34 -23.84
CA ILE A 273 2.19 11.35 -23.13
C ILE A 273 1.46 10.82 -21.88
N LEU A 274 0.65 11.65 -21.22
CA LEU A 274 -0.08 11.30 -19.99
C LEU A 274 -1.35 10.48 -20.24
N PHE A 275 -1.92 10.57 -21.44
CA PHE A 275 -3.18 9.94 -21.82
C PHE A 275 -3.03 8.77 -22.79
N GLU A 276 -1.82 8.49 -23.30
CA GLU A 276 -1.55 7.33 -24.16
C GLU A 276 -1.39 6.02 -23.38
N LYS A 277 -1.18 6.10 -22.07
CA LYS A 277 -1.04 4.94 -21.18
C LYS A 277 -1.64 5.21 -19.80
N MET A 278 -1.82 4.15 -19.01
CA MET A 278 -2.17 4.26 -17.60
C MET A 278 -1.05 5.02 -16.88
N ASN A 279 -1.40 6.15 -16.30
CA ASN A 279 -0.48 7.06 -15.63
C ASN A 279 -1.14 7.61 -14.36
N PHE A 280 -0.34 7.81 -13.32
CA PHE A 280 -0.82 8.24 -12.01
C PHE A 280 -0.28 9.65 -11.72
N TRP A 281 -0.96 10.68 -12.25
CA TRP A 281 -0.62 12.09 -12.00
C TRP A 281 0.81 12.50 -12.39
N GLY A 282 1.20 12.26 -13.65
CA GLY A 282 2.47 12.79 -14.17
C GLY A 282 3.70 12.03 -13.70
N ASP A 283 3.62 10.70 -13.67
CA ASP A 283 4.68 9.79 -13.22
C ASP A 283 4.73 9.54 -11.69
N GLY A 284 3.58 9.60 -11.02
CA GLY A 284 3.41 9.19 -9.63
C GLY A 284 3.07 7.71 -9.43
N ASP A 285 2.71 7.39 -8.18
CA ASP A 285 2.34 6.07 -7.70
C ASP A 285 0.94 6.09 -7.08
N LEU A 286 0.12 5.11 -7.47
CA LEU A 286 -1.18 4.84 -6.86
C LEU A 286 -1.03 3.85 -5.70
N TYR A 287 -1.38 4.31 -4.50
CA TYR A 287 -1.46 3.51 -3.29
C TYR A 287 -2.91 3.12 -3.03
N ILE A 288 -3.11 1.84 -2.72
CA ILE A 288 -4.43 1.28 -2.45
C ILE A 288 -4.40 0.62 -1.09
N PHE A 289 -5.38 0.94 -0.25
CA PHE A 289 -5.59 0.33 1.06
C PHE A 289 -6.97 -0.28 1.15
N PHE A 290 -7.12 -1.30 2.00
CA PHE A 290 -8.38 -1.99 2.21
C PHE A 290 -8.63 -2.33 3.67
N GLU A 291 -9.85 -2.11 4.14
CA GLU A 291 -10.32 -2.59 5.44
C GLU A 291 -11.33 -3.73 5.22
N PRO A 292 -10.97 -4.98 5.58
CA PRO A 292 -11.73 -6.16 5.18
C PRO A 292 -13.09 -6.31 5.85
N GLU A 293 -13.28 -5.83 7.08
CA GLU A 293 -14.57 -5.97 7.77
C GLU A 293 -15.64 -5.04 7.18
N ALA A 294 -15.29 -3.77 6.97
CA ALA A 294 -16.18 -2.77 6.39
C ALA A 294 -16.19 -2.77 4.85
N LYS A 295 -15.31 -3.59 4.25
CA LYS A 295 -15.13 -3.73 2.80
C LYS A 295 -14.89 -2.38 2.13
N THR A 296 -14.02 -1.57 2.73
CA THR A 296 -13.73 -0.22 2.27
C THR A 296 -12.36 -0.16 1.62
N VAL A 297 -12.30 0.42 0.43
CA VAL A 297 -11.07 0.74 -0.29
C VAL A 297 -10.73 2.21 -0.05
N CYS A 298 -9.45 2.52 0.09
CA CYS A 298 -8.92 3.88 0.03
C CYS A 298 -7.89 3.96 -1.09
N TYR A 299 -8.01 4.98 -1.94
CA TYR A 299 -7.02 5.36 -2.93
C TYR A 299 -6.28 6.61 -2.50
N TYR A 300 -5.00 6.66 -2.81
CA TYR A 300 -4.13 7.80 -2.60
C TYR A 300 -3.07 7.84 -3.71
N ILE A 301 -2.75 9.01 -4.23
CA ILE A 301 -1.70 9.17 -5.25
C ILE A 301 -0.60 10.07 -4.67
N GLN A 302 0.65 9.64 -4.79
CA GLN A 302 1.82 10.51 -4.61
C GLN A 302 2.51 10.69 -5.95
N HIS A 303 3.09 11.85 -6.17
CA HIS A 303 3.88 12.18 -7.35
C HIS A 303 5.10 12.99 -6.90
N THR A 304 6.12 13.07 -7.76
CA THR A 304 7.35 13.85 -7.50
C THR A 304 7.21 15.31 -7.88
#